data_AF-T0RM42-F1
#
_entry.id   AF-T0RM42-F1
#
_cell.length_a   1.000
_cell.length_b   1.000
_cell.length_c   1.000
_cell.angle_alpha   90.00
_cell.angle_beta   90.00
_cell.angle_gamma   90.00
#
_symmetry.space_group_name_H-M   'P 1'
#
loop_
_entity.id
_entity.type
_entity.pdbx_description
1 polymer ?
#
loop_
_entity_poly.entity_id
_entity_poly.type
_entity_poly.pdbx_seq_one_letter_code
_entity_poly.pdbx_strand_id
1 'polypeptide(L)'
;MKFSAFLSMLFMFNTFALECPSSKSLQEKALDVVEVDLSGARIDGNNGSKCLAQNKFPHALVVFDASNELESNPNFIVDSMKDVKVLEVNVVDKDVEAYVATVEIKAKSTQTGKVQVIKDKYYFSLYTTKDSQKAYGCAGVYQYPENIYLLKSCQSKD
;
A
#
# COMPACT_ATOMS: atom_id res chain seq x y z
N MET A 1 47.84 28.27 14.75
CA MET A 1 47.33 27.13 13.97
C MET A 1 45.82 27.08 14.14
N LYS A 2 45.07 27.21 13.05
CA LYS A 2 43.59 27.27 13.07
C LYS A 2 43.06 25.84 13.21
N PHE A 3 42.51 25.49 14.38
CA PHE A 3 41.72 24.27 14.53
C PHE A 3 40.30 24.57 14.05
N SER A 4 40.03 24.25 12.79
CA SER A 4 38.66 24.16 12.29
C SER A 4 38.10 22.81 12.74
N ALA A 5 37.35 22.81 13.84
CA ALA A 5 36.61 21.63 14.26
C ALA A 5 35.49 21.39 13.26
N PHE A 6 35.69 20.38 12.40
CA PHE A 6 34.73 19.89 11.44
C PHE A 6 33.52 19.35 12.21
N LEU A 7 32.45 20.14 12.23
CA LEU A 7 31.15 19.78 12.77
C LEU A 7 30.61 18.62 11.93
N SER A 8 30.96 17.39 12.33
CA SER A 8 30.39 16.16 11.76
C SER A 8 28.92 16.13 12.16
N MET A 9 28.10 16.75 11.31
CA MET A 9 26.65 16.62 11.30
C MET A 9 26.37 15.13 11.09
N LEU A 10 26.20 14.42 12.20
CA LEU A 10 25.53 13.12 12.26
C LEU A 10 24.17 13.36 11.62
N PHE A 11 24.07 13.05 10.32
CA PHE A 11 22.79 12.73 9.71
C PHE A 11 22.27 11.52 10.49
N MET A 12 21.51 11.80 11.55
CA MET A 12 20.54 10.86 12.06
C MET A 12 19.59 10.63 10.90
N PHE A 13 19.91 9.63 10.08
CA PHE A 13 18.90 8.98 9.27
C PHE A 13 17.85 8.55 10.29
N ASN A 14 16.73 9.29 10.33
CA ASN A 14 15.50 8.81 10.90
C ASN A 14 15.20 7.54 10.11
N THR A 15 15.72 6.42 10.61
CA THR A 15 15.31 5.10 10.21
C THR A 15 13.86 5.09 10.63
N PHE A 16 12.97 5.33 9.66
CA PHE A 16 11.55 5.10 9.82
C PHE A 16 11.45 3.61 10.13
N ALA A 17 11.44 3.29 11.43
CA ALA A 17 11.22 1.93 11.87
C ALA A 17 9.79 1.61 11.44
N LEU A 18 9.66 0.70 10.48
CA LEU A 18 8.37 0.11 10.14
C LEU A 18 7.88 -0.55 11.44
N GLU A 19 6.92 0.08 12.09
CA GLU A 19 6.31 -0.47 13.28
C GLU A 19 5.21 -1.41 12.80
N CYS A 20 5.38 -2.70 13.04
CA CYS A 20 4.33 -3.68 12.77
C CYS A 20 3.41 -3.75 13.99
N PRO A 21 2.22 -3.11 13.94
CA PRO A 21 1.38 -3.01 15.11
C PRO A 21 0.82 -4.39 15.42
N SER A 22 1.22 -4.94 16.56
CA SER A 22 0.71 -6.22 17.06
C SER A 22 -0.76 -6.14 17.47
N SER A 23 -1.27 -4.94 17.75
CA SER A 23 -2.64 -4.68 18.20
C SER A 23 -3.67 -4.50 17.08
N LYS A 24 -3.25 -4.31 15.82
CA LYS A 24 -4.20 -4.21 14.69
C LYS A 24 -4.84 -5.55 14.40
N SER A 25 -6.15 -5.54 14.19
CA SER A 25 -6.91 -6.66 13.66
C SER A 25 -6.48 -7.02 12.23
N LEU A 26 -6.79 -8.25 11.80
CA LEU A 26 -6.54 -8.68 10.42
C LEU A 26 -7.24 -7.80 9.39
N GLN A 27 -8.43 -7.28 9.72
CA GLN A 27 -9.20 -6.38 8.86
C GLN A 27 -8.50 -5.02 8.71
N GLU A 28 -7.95 -4.46 9.78
CA GLU A 28 -7.19 -3.21 9.72
C GLU A 28 -5.89 -3.40 8.93
N LYS A 29 -5.20 -4.53 9.09
CA LYS A 29 -4.02 -4.85 8.29
C LYS A 29 -4.35 -5.00 6.80
N ALA A 30 -5.48 -5.64 6.47
CA ALA A 30 -5.96 -5.72 5.11
C ALA A 30 -6.27 -4.33 4.54
N LEU A 31 -6.88 -3.43 5.32
CA LEU A 31 -7.12 -2.05 4.91
C LEU A 31 -5.83 -1.28 4.61
N ASP A 32 -4.78 -1.43 5.43
CA ASP A 32 -3.48 -0.79 5.17
C ASP A 32 -2.90 -1.23 3.80
N VAL A 33 -3.00 -2.53 3.50
CA VAL A 33 -2.55 -3.10 2.21
C VAL A 33 -3.37 -2.53 1.04
N VAL A 34 -4.69 -2.49 1.20
CA VAL A 34 -5.60 -1.93 0.18
C VAL A 34 -5.33 -0.44 -0.03
N GLU A 35 -5.06 0.32 1.04
CA GLU A 35 -4.75 1.76 0.94
C GLU A 35 -3.48 2.04 0.15
N VAL A 36 -2.42 1.24 0.34
CA VAL A 36 -1.18 1.34 -0.46
C VAL A 36 -1.48 1.12 -1.94
N ASP A 37 -2.22 0.07 -2.28
CA ASP A 37 -2.58 -0.26 -3.66
C ASP A 37 -3.39 0.87 -4.31
N LEU A 38 -4.46 1.30 -3.62
CA LEU A 38 -5.33 2.40 -4.04
C LEU A 38 -4.61 3.77 -4.11
N SER A 39 -3.45 3.91 -3.48
CA SER A 39 -2.61 5.11 -3.62
C SER A 39 -1.79 5.12 -4.91
N GLY A 40 -1.94 4.08 -5.73
CA GLY A 40 -1.39 3.95 -7.07
C GLY A 40 -0.04 3.25 -7.10
N ALA A 41 0.22 2.30 -6.19
CA ALA A 41 1.46 1.53 -6.17
C ALA A 41 1.70 0.72 -7.46
N ARG A 42 0.63 0.41 -8.20
CA ARG A 42 0.63 -0.35 -9.46
C ARG A 42 0.54 0.50 -10.73
N ILE A 43 0.47 1.82 -10.60
CA ILE A 43 0.33 2.73 -11.75
C ILE A 43 1.71 3.16 -12.22
N ASP A 44 1.97 2.98 -13.52
CA ASP A 44 3.24 3.39 -14.12
C ASP A 44 3.51 4.89 -13.93
N GLY A 45 4.77 5.25 -13.69
CA GLY A 45 5.18 6.63 -13.46
C GLY A 45 4.68 7.27 -12.15
N ASN A 46 3.94 6.54 -11.32
CA ASN A 46 3.51 7.03 -10.01
C ASN A 46 4.54 6.79 -8.90
N ASN A 47 5.68 6.16 -9.23
CA ASN A 47 6.81 5.91 -8.32
C ASN A 47 7.48 7.23 -7.89
N GLY A 48 7.24 7.64 -6.65
CA GLY A 48 7.67 8.95 -6.14
C GLY A 48 6.55 9.98 -6.04
N SER A 49 5.31 9.60 -6.38
CA SER A 49 4.13 10.37 -6.02
C SER A 49 4.06 10.58 -4.52
N LYS A 50 3.64 11.79 -4.10
CA LYS A 50 3.36 12.10 -2.70
C LYS A 50 2.33 11.15 -2.08
N CYS A 51 1.53 10.45 -2.89
CA CYS A 51 0.59 9.46 -2.39
C CYS A 51 1.24 8.17 -1.93
N LEU A 52 2.44 7.85 -2.43
CA LEU A 52 3.24 6.68 -2.08
C LEU A 52 4.39 7.04 -1.13
N ALA A 53 4.35 8.22 -0.50
CA ALA A 53 5.37 8.62 0.46
C ALA A 53 5.32 7.71 1.69
N GLN A 54 6.46 7.12 2.06
CA GLN A 54 6.57 6.13 3.14
C GLN A 54 5.99 6.61 4.47
N ASN A 55 6.03 7.92 4.77
CA ASN A 55 5.48 8.50 5.99
C ASN A 55 3.95 8.41 6.09
N LYS A 56 3.24 8.14 5.00
CA LYS A 56 1.79 7.88 4.99
C LYS A 56 1.44 6.44 5.33
N PHE A 57 2.41 5.54 5.26
CA PHE A 57 2.22 4.11 5.49
C PHE A 57 3.21 3.62 6.56
N PRO A 58 2.99 3.98 7.84
CA PRO A 58 3.92 3.61 8.91
C PRO A 58 4.06 2.08 9.12
N HIS A 59 3.13 1.30 8.57
CA HIS A 59 3.03 -0.15 8.78
C HIS A 59 3.17 -0.96 7.48
N ALA A 60 3.29 -0.31 6.33
CA ALA A 60 3.45 -0.99 5.06
C ALA A 60 4.67 -0.39 4.36
N LEU A 61 5.60 -1.25 3.95
CA LEU A 61 6.72 -0.78 3.15
C LEU A 61 6.20 -0.55 1.74
N VAL A 62 6.33 0.68 1.27
CA VAL A 62 5.96 1.03 -0.10
C VAL A 62 7.11 0.63 -1.00
N VAL A 63 7.07 -0.61 -1.49
CA VAL A 63 8.03 -1.12 -2.47
C VAL A 63 7.45 -0.90 -3.86
N PHE A 64 8.18 -0.16 -4.69
CA PHE A 64 7.92 -0.16 -6.13
C PHE A 64 8.72 -1.29 -6.76
N ASP A 65 8.03 -2.22 -7.39
CA ASP A 65 8.67 -3.29 -8.14
C ASP A 65 8.18 -3.24 -9.59
N ALA A 66 9.08 -2.77 -10.46
CA ALA A 66 8.87 -2.55 -11.88
C ALA A 66 8.65 -3.85 -12.67
N SER A 67 8.89 -5.02 -12.06
CA SER A 67 8.63 -6.32 -12.69
C SER A 67 7.16 -6.76 -12.61
N ASN A 68 6.34 -6.05 -11.81
CA ASN A 68 4.90 -6.29 -11.74
C ASN A 68 4.20 -5.61 -12.91
N GLU A 69 3.19 -6.24 -13.48
CA GLU A 69 2.40 -5.73 -14.60
C GLU A 69 1.87 -4.31 -14.29
N LEU A 70 2.57 -3.30 -14.82
CA LEU A 70 2.24 -1.89 -14.65
C LEU A 70 1.16 -1.53 -15.66
N GLU A 71 0.06 -0.95 -15.20
CA GLU A 71 -0.87 -0.26 -16.08
C GLU A 71 -0.59 1.24 -16.04
N SER A 72 -0.66 1.89 -17.19
CA SER A 72 -0.50 3.34 -17.25
C SER A 72 -1.71 4.08 -16.70
N ASN A 73 -2.87 3.42 -16.57
CA ASN A 73 -4.13 4.07 -16.17
C ASN A 73 -4.98 3.18 -15.23
N PRO A 74 -5.66 3.77 -14.24
CA PRO A 74 -6.59 3.02 -13.40
C PRO A 74 -7.89 2.69 -14.16
N ASN A 75 -8.48 1.53 -13.84
CA ASN A 75 -9.82 1.17 -14.31
C ASN A 75 -10.92 1.95 -13.56
N PHE A 76 -10.63 2.29 -12.30
CA PHE A 76 -11.58 2.93 -11.39
C PHE A 76 -10.96 4.01 -10.52
N ILE A 77 -11.73 5.07 -10.25
CA ILE A 77 -11.38 6.12 -9.29
C ILE A 77 -12.24 5.98 -8.03
N VAL A 78 -11.59 5.87 -6.88
CA VAL A 78 -12.21 5.78 -5.55
C VAL A 78 -12.19 7.17 -4.92
N ASP A 79 -13.32 7.68 -4.43
CA ASP A 79 -13.38 9.05 -3.91
C ASP A 79 -12.59 9.17 -2.59
N SER A 80 -12.73 8.18 -1.69
CA SER A 80 -11.97 8.11 -0.44
C SER A 80 -11.89 6.69 0.12
N MET A 81 -11.02 6.46 1.12
CA MET A 81 -10.98 5.18 1.86
C MET A 81 -12.28 4.88 2.63
N LYS A 82 -13.19 5.85 2.82
CA LYS A 82 -14.52 5.59 3.40
C LYS A 82 -15.43 4.81 2.46
N ASP A 83 -15.10 4.79 1.17
CA ASP A 83 -15.81 4.03 0.13
C ASP A 83 -15.27 2.61 -0.04
N VAL A 84 -14.38 2.17 0.87
CA VAL A 84 -13.75 0.86 0.89
C VAL A 84 -14.15 0.13 2.17
N LYS A 85 -14.61 -1.11 2.02
CA LYS A 85 -15.01 -1.95 3.14
C LYS A 85 -14.43 -3.35 2.98
N VAL A 86 -13.63 -3.79 3.95
CA VAL A 86 -13.25 -5.21 4.06
C VAL A 86 -14.46 -5.98 4.58
N LEU A 87 -14.99 -6.89 3.77
CA LEU A 87 -16.14 -7.73 4.13
C LEU A 87 -15.70 -8.93 4.97
N GLU A 88 -14.61 -9.56 4.56
CA GLU A 88 -14.11 -10.80 5.15
C GLU A 88 -12.60 -10.91 4.92
N VAL A 89 -11.89 -11.52 5.86
CA VAL A 89 -10.49 -11.92 5.71
C VAL A 89 -10.38 -13.40 6.04
N ASN A 90 -9.99 -14.20 5.06
CA ASN A 90 -9.83 -15.64 5.19
C ASN A 90 -8.36 -16.02 5.16
N VAL A 91 -8.02 -17.07 5.90
CA VAL A 91 -6.68 -17.65 5.88
C VAL A 91 -6.53 -18.49 4.61
N VAL A 92 -5.45 -18.28 3.87
CA VAL A 92 -5.04 -19.09 2.72
C VAL A 92 -4.02 -20.14 3.17
N ASP A 93 -3.01 -19.70 3.90
CA ASP A 93 -1.96 -20.55 4.46
C ASP A 93 -1.48 -19.95 5.79
N LYS A 94 -1.52 -20.74 6.87
CA LYS A 94 -1.09 -20.29 8.20
C LYS A 94 0.42 -20.27 8.36
N ASP A 95 1.13 -21.17 7.70
CA ASP A 95 2.57 -21.36 7.93
C ASP A 95 3.37 -20.17 7.39
N VAL A 96 2.86 -19.54 6.35
CA VAL A 96 3.43 -18.33 5.73
C VAL A 96 2.57 -17.08 5.97
N GLU A 97 1.59 -17.17 6.89
CA GLU A 97 0.73 -16.05 7.28
C GLU A 97 0.10 -15.35 6.05
N ALA A 98 -0.45 -16.16 5.13
CA ALA A 98 -1.09 -15.72 3.90
C ALA A 98 -2.61 -15.68 4.03
N TYR A 99 -3.20 -14.61 3.54
CA TYR A 99 -4.61 -14.27 3.69
C TYR A 99 -5.21 -13.81 2.37
N VAL A 100 -6.54 -13.87 2.29
CA VAL A 100 -7.34 -13.22 1.24
C VAL A 100 -8.40 -12.34 1.89
N ALA A 101 -8.36 -11.05 1.57
CA ALA A 101 -9.40 -10.09 1.95
C ALA A 101 -10.38 -9.94 0.79
N THR A 102 -11.67 -10.19 1.06
CA THR A 102 -12.75 -9.78 0.15
C THR A 102 -13.15 -8.37 0.50
N VAL A 103 -13.05 -7.46 -0.48
CA VAL A 103 -13.32 -6.04 -0.30
C VAL A 103 -14.47 -5.59 -1.18
N GLU A 104 -15.26 -4.65 -0.66
CA GLU A 104 -16.27 -3.92 -1.39
C GLU A 104 -15.80 -2.48 -1.58
N ILE A 105 -15.73 -2.04 -2.84
CA ILE A 105 -15.20 -0.73 -3.23
C ILE A 105 -16.27 -0.01 -4.05
N LYS A 106 -16.70 1.17 -3.57
CA LYS A 106 -17.53 2.07 -4.37
C LYS A 106 -16.63 3.00 -5.18
N ALA A 107 -16.65 2.86 -6.49
CA ALA A 107 -15.74 3.58 -7.38
C ALA A 107 -16.42 4.03 -8.68
N LYS A 108 -15.84 5.05 -9.31
CA LYS A 108 -16.24 5.57 -10.62
C LYS A 108 -15.38 4.92 -11.71
N SER A 109 -16.02 4.27 -12.68
CA SER A 109 -15.34 3.72 -13.87
C SER A 109 -14.68 4.83 -14.69
N THR A 110 -13.41 4.66 -15.06
CA THR A 110 -12.70 5.61 -15.93
C THR A 110 -13.20 5.55 -17.37
N GLN A 111 -13.69 4.39 -17.83
CA GLN A 111 -14.24 4.20 -19.17
C GLN A 111 -15.65 4.78 -19.35
N THR A 112 -16.54 4.56 -18.37
CA THR A 112 -17.97 4.91 -18.51
C THR A 112 -18.40 6.12 -17.69
N GLY A 113 -17.59 6.54 -16.72
CA GLY A 113 -17.92 7.59 -15.76
C GLY A 113 -19.01 7.23 -14.76
N LYS A 114 -19.54 6.00 -14.77
CA LYS A 114 -20.58 5.56 -13.82
C LYS A 114 -19.96 5.13 -12.50
N VAL A 115 -20.67 5.43 -11.41
CA VAL A 115 -20.33 4.94 -10.06
C VAL A 115 -20.96 3.56 -9.87
N GLN A 116 -20.16 2.62 -9.39
CA GLN A 116 -20.58 1.24 -9.12
C GLN A 116 -19.91 0.70 -7.85
N VAL A 117 -20.52 -0.33 -7.27
CA VAL A 117 -19.96 -1.08 -6.15
C VAL A 117 -19.33 -2.36 -6.70
N ILE A 118 -18.05 -2.55 -6.43
CA ILE A 118 -17.23 -3.64 -6.96
C ILE A 118 -16.80 -4.51 -5.80
N LYS A 119 -16.85 -5.83 -5.98
CA LYS A 119 -16.28 -6.78 -5.04
C LYS A 119 -14.98 -7.32 -5.63
N ASP A 120 -13.90 -7.19 -4.89
CA ASP A 120 -12.57 -7.60 -5.32
C ASP A 120 -11.87 -8.42 -4.23
N LYS A 121 -10.74 -9.03 -4.57
CA LYS A 121 -9.94 -9.83 -3.65
C LYS A 121 -8.50 -9.34 -3.61
N TYR A 122 -8.01 -9.16 -2.40
CA TYR A 122 -6.61 -8.84 -2.12
C TYR A 122 -5.96 -10.01 -1.42
N TYR A 123 -4.93 -10.57 -2.03
CA TYR A 123 -4.15 -11.66 -1.47
C TYR A 123 -2.86 -11.09 -0.89
N PHE A 124 -2.68 -11.24 0.42
CA PHE A 124 -1.57 -10.62 1.13
C PHE A 124 -0.98 -11.53 2.19
N SER A 125 0.32 -11.39 2.43
CA SER A 125 1.04 -12.07 3.50
C SER A 125 1.38 -11.09 4.61
N LEU A 126 1.38 -11.57 5.86
CA LEU A 126 1.91 -10.82 7.00
C LEU A 126 3.33 -11.29 7.30
N TYR A 127 4.27 -10.36 7.37
CA TYR A 127 5.65 -10.67 7.70
C TYR A 127 5.83 -10.62 9.22
N THR A 128 6.18 -11.75 9.81
CA THR A 128 6.25 -11.91 11.28
C THR A 128 7.66 -11.87 11.85
N THR A 129 8.69 -12.12 11.03
CA THR A 129 10.09 -12.03 11.44
C THR A 129 10.63 -10.62 11.28
N LYS A 130 11.56 -10.19 12.15
CA LYS A 130 12.18 -8.86 12.05
C LYS A 130 12.93 -8.65 10.74
N ASP A 131 13.58 -9.70 10.22
CA ASP A 131 14.33 -9.63 8.98
C ASP A 131 13.39 -9.43 7.78
N SER A 132 12.30 -10.19 7.72
CA SER A 132 11.25 -10.01 6.72
C SER A 132 10.59 -8.63 6.84
N GLN A 133 10.30 -8.17 8.05
CA GLN A 133 9.69 -6.86 8.28
C GLN A 133 10.58 -5.70 7.84
N LYS A 134 11.89 -5.82 8.04
CA LYS A 134 12.86 -4.84 7.56
C LYS A 134 12.95 -4.80 6.04
N ALA A 135 12.85 -5.96 5.39
CA ALA A 135 12.97 -6.07 3.94
C ALA A 135 11.68 -5.72 3.18
N TYR A 136 10.51 -6.06 3.74
CA TYR A 136 9.23 -6.07 3.03
C TYR A 136 8.11 -5.31 3.75
N GLY A 137 8.37 -4.72 4.93
CA GLY A 137 7.33 -4.13 5.77
C GLY A 137 6.50 -5.19 6.47
N CYS A 138 5.35 -4.80 7.03
CA CYS A 138 4.56 -5.70 7.87
C CYS A 138 3.60 -6.59 7.08
N ALA A 139 3.26 -6.17 5.86
CA ALA A 139 2.41 -6.91 4.96
C ALA A 139 2.78 -6.60 3.50
N GLY A 140 2.52 -7.55 2.61
CA GLY A 140 2.71 -7.36 1.16
C GLY A 140 1.64 -8.11 0.37
N VAL A 141 1.21 -7.52 -0.75
CA VAL A 141 0.36 -8.18 -1.73
C VAL A 141 1.20 -9.19 -2.52
N TYR A 142 0.78 -10.45 -2.57
CA TYR A 142 1.43 -11.48 -3.40
C TYR A 142 0.60 -11.87 -4.62
N GLN A 143 -0.69 -11.54 -4.63
CA GLN A 143 -1.52 -11.62 -5.82
C GLN A 143 -2.46 -10.42 -5.86
N TYR A 144 -2.36 -9.69 -6.96
CA TYR A 144 -3.04 -8.42 -7.14
C TYR A 144 -4.53 -8.59 -7.44
N PRO A 145 -5.36 -7.59 -7.09
CA PRO A 145 -6.74 -7.53 -7.51
C PRO A 145 -6.85 -7.42 -9.04
N GLU A 146 -7.97 -7.89 -9.58
CA GLU A 146 -8.24 -7.89 -11.03
C GLU A 146 -8.33 -6.46 -11.58
N ASN A 147 -8.83 -5.53 -10.77
CA ASN A 147 -9.01 -4.14 -11.16
C ASN A 147 -7.94 -3.26 -10.53
N ILE A 148 -7.59 -2.20 -11.25
CA ILE A 148 -6.68 -1.16 -10.77
C ILE A 148 -7.49 0.05 -10.37
N TYR A 149 -7.28 0.44 -9.12
CA TYR A 149 -7.97 1.55 -8.47
C TYR A 149 -6.99 2.69 -8.23
N LEU A 150 -7.52 3.91 -8.19
CA LEU A 150 -6.77 5.07 -7.72
C LEU A 150 -7.66 5.93 -6.84
N LEU A 151 -7.16 6.33 -5.67
CA LEU A 151 -7.79 7.37 -4.87
C LEU A 151 -7.80 8.67 -5.66
N LYS A 152 -8.94 9.35 -5.65
CA LYS A 152 -9.10 10.66 -6.28
C LYS A 152 -8.07 11.68 -5.81
N SER A 153 -7.69 11.62 -4.53
CA SER A 153 -6.64 12.47 -3.94
C SER A 153 -5.24 12.22 -4.52
N CYS A 154 -5.06 11.09 -5.21
CA CYS A 154 -3.81 10.62 -5.81
C CYS A 154 -3.78 10.75 -7.33
N GLN A 155 -4.83 11.28 -7.95
CA GLN A 155 -4.77 11.70 -9.33
C GLN A 155 -3.78 12.87 -9.46
N SER A 156 -2.90 12.81 -10.46
CA SER A 156 -2.10 13.95 -10.91
C SER A 156 -3.05 15.11 -11.20
N LYS A 157 -2.81 16.27 -10.57
CA LYS A 157 -3.50 17.49 -10.98
C LYS A 157 -2.77 17.97 -12.24
N ASP A 158 -3.41 17.82 -13.39
CA ASP A 158 -3.04 18.58 -14.59
C ASP A 158 -3.14 20.09 -14.32
#